data_AF-A0A7K1T372-F1
#
_entry.id   AF-A0A7K1T372-F1
#
_cell.length_a   1.000
_cell.length_b   1.000
_cell.length_c   1.000
_cell.angle_alpha   90.00
_cell.angle_beta   90.00
_cell.angle_gamma   90.00
#
_symmetry.space_group_name_H-M   'P 1'
#
loop_
_entity.id
_entity.type
_entity.pdbx_description
1 polymer ?
#
loop_
_entity_poly.entity_id
_entity_poly.type
_entity_poly.pdbx_seq_one_letter_code
_entity_poly.pdbx_strand_id
1 'polypeptide(L)'
;MLFCHHGMRSFLTRLGQCKRCYPKGENFMRLYHASTQTASEPRIVNRSPYLDFGTGFYTTTNLAQAEDFARKAFVRRGMEGAPTLNSYECDMERAGRELRVLEFSEPNEEWLEFVVHNRKQGRDKALEVDIIIGPVANDDVFTTVTLYEQGQITARAALEMLKIKELFTQILFCNDKALERLTFESARTVER
;
A
#
# COMPACT_ATOMS: atom_id res chain seq x y z
N MET A 1 -8.35 -19.16 19.39
CA MET A 1 -7.71 -18.31 20.41
C MET A 1 -7.70 -16.88 19.89
N LEU A 2 -8.56 -16.02 20.43
CA LEU A 2 -8.58 -14.60 20.10
C LEU A 2 -7.35 -13.93 20.73
N PHE A 3 -6.43 -13.45 19.92
CA PHE A 3 -5.37 -12.58 20.41
C PHE A 3 -5.98 -11.23 20.82
N CYS A 4 -5.72 -10.89 22.08
CA CYS A 4 -6.28 -9.78 22.81
C CYS A 4 -5.80 -8.42 22.24
N HIS A 5 -6.67 -7.41 22.28
CA HIS A 5 -6.41 -5.99 21.95
C HIS A 5 -5.09 -5.41 22.53
N HIS A 6 -4.46 -6.07 23.49
CA HIS A 6 -3.18 -5.71 24.09
C HIS A 6 -1.96 -5.88 23.16
N GLY A 7 -1.97 -6.86 22.24
CA GLY A 7 -0.81 -7.14 21.38
C GLY A 7 -0.52 -6.00 20.38
N MET A 8 -1.59 -5.44 19.82
CA MET A 8 -1.53 -4.39 18.80
C MET A 8 -1.07 -3.03 19.34
N ARG A 9 -1.46 -2.68 20.58
CA ARG A 9 -0.93 -1.47 21.24
C ARG A 9 0.58 -1.55 21.43
N SER A 10 1.11 -2.73 21.77
CA SER A 10 2.56 -2.96 21.86
C SER A 10 3.25 -2.93 20.47
N PHE A 11 2.56 -3.45 19.44
CA PHE A 11 2.99 -3.48 18.03
C PHE A 11 3.16 -2.08 17.44
N LEU A 12 2.17 -1.19 17.63
CA LEU A 12 2.23 0.20 17.16
C LEU A 12 3.31 1.04 17.88
N THR A 13 3.69 0.64 19.09
CA THR A 13 4.75 1.33 19.86
C THR A 13 6.15 1.01 19.31
N ARG A 14 6.34 -0.15 18.65
CA ARG A 14 7.66 -0.57 18.09
C ARG A 14 7.94 -0.01 16.70
N LEU A 15 6.91 0.19 15.89
CA LEU A 15 7.06 0.62 14.49
C LEU A 15 7.34 2.13 14.33
N GLY A 16 7.25 2.91 15.41
CA GLY A 16 7.45 4.36 15.40
C GLY A 16 8.89 4.86 15.19
N GLN A 17 9.84 3.99 14.86
CA GLN A 17 11.25 4.37 14.71
C GLN A 17 11.97 3.63 13.57
N CYS A 18 11.45 3.68 12.34
CA CYS A 18 12.26 3.35 11.17
C CYS A 18 12.62 4.64 10.43
N LYS A 19 13.73 5.28 10.82
CA LYS A 19 14.33 6.39 10.07
C LYS A 19 15.34 5.84 9.08
N ARG A 20 14.90 5.53 7.87
CA ARG A 20 15.83 5.40 6.74
C ARG A 20 16.02 6.79 6.14
N CYS A 21 17.25 7.29 6.17
CA CYS A 21 17.65 8.47 5.43
C CYS A 21 17.86 8.06 3.96
N TYR A 22 17.09 8.63 3.04
CA TYR A 22 17.38 8.46 1.61
C TYR A 22 18.65 9.25 1.27
N PRO A 23 19.66 8.64 0.61
CA PRO A 23 20.91 9.33 0.29
C PRO A 23 20.64 10.48 -0.71
N LYS A 24 21.34 11.61 -0.50
CA LYS A 24 21.24 12.81 -1.34
C LYS A 24 21.63 12.52 -2.80
N GLY A 25 20.72 12.79 -3.73
CA GLY A 25 20.97 12.78 -5.18
C GLY A 25 19.85 12.09 -5.93
N GLU A 26 18.94 12.89 -6.49
CA GLU A 26 17.63 12.53 -7.09
C GLU A 26 16.53 12.18 -6.07
N ASN A 27 16.09 13.22 -5.35
CA ASN A 27 15.15 13.13 -4.23
C ASN A 27 13.69 12.82 -4.62
N PHE A 28 13.35 12.86 -5.91
CA PHE A 28 11.98 12.71 -6.40
C PHE A 28 11.72 11.30 -6.91
N MET A 29 10.73 10.64 -6.32
CA MET A 29 10.25 9.35 -6.81
C MET A 29 9.07 9.56 -7.76
N ARG A 30 9.11 8.89 -8.91
CA ARG A 30 7.95 8.77 -9.80
C ARG A 30 7.01 7.69 -9.27
N LEU A 31 5.76 8.08 -9.05
CA LEU A 31 4.71 7.25 -8.48
C LEU A 31 3.55 7.12 -9.45
N TYR A 32 2.94 5.94 -9.49
CA TYR A 32 1.85 5.62 -10.40
C TYR A 32 0.58 5.25 -9.63
N HIS A 33 -0.55 5.87 -9.99
CA HIS A 33 -1.89 5.54 -9.50
C HIS A 33 -2.75 5.00 -10.63
N ALA A 34 -3.23 3.77 -10.43
CA ALA A 34 -4.16 3.11 -11.33
C ALA A 34 -5.61 3.51 -11.03
N SER A 35 -6.35 3.88 -12.07
CA SER A 35 -7.73 4.38 -11.94
C SER A 35 -8.53 4.16 -13.23
N THR A 36 -9.78 4.62 -13.26
CA THR A 36 -10.61 4.68 -14.48
C THR A 36 -10.76 6.09 -15.06
N GLN A 37 -10.04 7.08 -14.51
CA GLN A 37 -10.17 8.49 -14.85
C GLN A 37 -8.89 9.28 -14.47
N THR A 38 -8.69 10.45 -15.07
CA THR A 38 -7.63 11.36 -14.61
C THR A 38 -7.88 11.81 -13.16
N ALA A 39 -6.83 11.79 -12.36
CA ALA A 39 -6.82 12.17 -10.95
C ALA A 39 -5.80 13.28 -10.70
N SER A 40 -5.84 14.37 -11.48
CA SER A 40 -4.89 15.49 -11.36
C SER A 40 -4.85 16.12 -9.97
N GLU A 41 -5.93 16.00 -9.22
CA GLU A 41 -6.01 16.29 -7.80
C GLU A 41 -6.22 14.97 -7.04
N PRO A 42 -5.17 14.41 -6.39
CA PRO A 42 -5.30 13.21 -5.58
C PRO A 42 -6.37 13.37 -4.51
N ARG A 43 -7.28 12.41 -4.41
CA ARG A 43 -8.32 12.37 -3.38
C ARG A 43 -8.53 10.95 -2.90
N ILE A 44 -8.73 10.79 -1.60
CA ILE A 44 -9.05 9.49 -1.01
C ILE A 44 -10.51 9.17 -1.29
N VAL A 45 -10.76 8.28 -2.26
CA VAL A 45 -12.12 7.90 -2.70
C VAL A 45 -12.46 6.44 -2.43
N ASN A 46 -11.50 5.62 -2.01
CA ASN A 46 -11.74 4.21 -1.75
C ASN A 46 -12.59 4.02 -0.49
N ARG A 47 -13.69 3.27 -0.62
CA ARG A 47 -14.66 3.07 0.47
C ARG A 47 -14.40 1.83 1.32
N SER A 48 -13.55 0.90 0.86
CA SER A 48 -13.27 -0.32 1.62
C SER A 48 -12.18 -0.06 2.66
N PRO A 49 -12.46 -0.26 3.96
CA PRO A 49 -11.44 -0.23 5.00
C PRO A 49 -10.63 -1.54 5.07
N TYR A 50 -11.08 -2.59 4.38
CA TYR A 50 -10.57 -3.97 4.50
C TYR A 50 -9.48 -4.32 3.47
N LEU A 51 -8.72 -3.33 3.03
CA LEU A 51 -7.57 -3.52 2.13
C LEU A 51 -6.30 -3.78 2.94
N ASP A 52 -5.25 -4.30 2.30
CA ASP A 52 -3.97 -4.65 2.94
C ASP A 52 -3.43 -3.55 3.87
N PHE A 53 -3.50 -2.29 3.44
CA PHE A 53 -3.07 -1.11 4.21
C PHE A 53 -4.24 -0.19 4.63
N GLY A 54 -5.49 -0.59 4.33
CA GLY A 54 -6.70 0.15 4.64
C GLY A 54 -7.06 1.28 3.66
N THR A 55 -7.80 2.28 4.14
CA THR A 55 -8.29 3.40 3.31
C THR A 55 -7.17 4.42 3.04
N GLY A 56 -7.14 4.98 1.82
CA GLY A 56 -6.15 5.96 1.39
C GLY A 56 -5.93 5.98 -0.12
N PHE A 57 -5.01 6.84 -0.57
CA PHE A 57 -4.62 6.95 -1.97
C PHE A 57 -3.40 6.07 -2.27
N TYR A 58 -3.59 5.07 -3.12
CA TYR A 58 -2.60 4.05 -3.41
C TYR A 58 -1.76 4.40 -4.63
N THR A 59 -0.44 4.30 -4.50
CA THR A 59 0.51 4.41 -5.61
C THR A 59 1.54 3.28 -5.58
N THR A 60 2.26 3.10 -6.69
CA THR A 60 3.40 2.18 -6.78
C THR A 60 4.51 2.80 -7.62
N THR A 61 5.76 2.39 -7.42
CA THR A 61 6.87 2.72 -8.30
C THR A 61 6.96 1.76 -9.49
N ASN A 62 6.24 0.63 -9.44
CA ASN A 62 6.22 -0.36 -10.51
C ASN A 62 5.19 0.01 -11.58
N LEU A 63 5.69 0.43 -12.74
CA LEU A 63 4.86 0.83 -13.86
C LEU A 63 3.98 -0.31 -14.40
N ALA A 64 4.55 -1.50 -14.61
CA ALA A 64 3.84 -2.64 -15.18
C ALA A 64 2.68 -3.10 -14.26
N GLN A 65 2.92 -3.09 -12.95
CA GLN A 65 1.88 -3.35 -11.96
C GLN A 65 0.77 -2.30 -12.03
N ALA A 66 1.13 -1.02 -12.11
CA ALA A 66 0.13 0.04 -12.17
C ALA A 66 -0.74 -0.04 -13.44
N GLU A 67 -0.15 -0.42 -14.58
CA GLU A 67 -0.88 -0.68 -15.82
C GLU A 67 -1.84 -1.87 -15.70
N ASP A 68 -1.39 -2.99 -15.12
CA ASP A 68 -2.26 -4.14 -14.82
C ASP A 68 -3.41 -3.76 -13.89
N PHE A 69 -3.12 -2.98 -12.84
CA PHE A 69 -4.14 -2.49 -11.93
C PHE A 69 -5.14 -1.55 -12.59
N ALA A 70 -4.72 -0.74 -13.56
CA ALA A 70 -5.62 0.15 -14.31
C ALA A 70 -6.60 -0.67 -15.16
N ARG A 71 -6.09 -1.70 -15.87
CA ARG A 71 -6.93 -2.66 -16.62
C ARG A 71 -7.90 -3.39 -15.69
N LYS A 72 -7.41 -3.95 -14.57
CA LYS A 72 -8.24 -4.65 -13.57
C LYS A 72 -9.28 -3.72 -12.94
N ALA A 73 -8.93 -2.46 -12.64
CA ALA A 73 -9.87 -1.47 -12.10
C ALA A 73 -10.99 -1.14 -13.09
N PHE A 74 -10.64 -0.96 -14.37
CA PHE A 74 -11.59 -0.71 -15.45
C PHE A 74 -12.60 -1.86 -15.61
N VAL A 75 -12.12 -3.11 -15.66
CA VAL A 75 -13.01 -4.29 -15.72
C VAL A 75 -13.92 -4.37 -14.49
N ARG A 76 -13.37 -4.21 -13.28
CA ARG A 76 -14.15 -4.27 -12.02
C ARG A 76 -15.22 -3.20 -11.90
N ARG A 77 -15.04 -2.04 -12.55
CA ARG A 77 -16.02 -0.95 -12.59
C ARG A 77 -17.00 -1.07 -13.77
N GLY A 78 -17.12 -2.25 -14.38
CA GLY A 78 -18.08 -2.46 -15.46
C GLY A 78 -17.70 -1.74 -16.76
N MET A 79 -16.39 -1.52 -16.98
CA MET A 79 -15.86 -0.85 -18.18
C MET A 79 -16.32 0.61 -18.33
N GLU A 80 -16.63 1.27 -17.21
CA GLU A 80 -16.91 2.71 -17.17
C GLU A 80 -15.60 3.53 -17.14
N GLY A 81 -15.54 4.60 -17.94
CA GLY A 81 -14.35 5.44 -18.10
C GLY A 81 -13.29 4.81 -19.02
N ALA A 82 -12.02 4.90 -18.64
CA ALA A 82 -10.91 4.28 -19.37
C ALA A 82 -9.83 3.79 -18.38
N PRO A 83 -9.15 2.66 -18.63
CA PRO A 83 -8.01 2.25 -17.80
C PRO A 83 -6.94 3.35 -17.83
N THR A 84 -6.81 4.10 -16.75
CA THR A 84 -6.03 5.34 -16.70
C THR A 84 -4.93 5.23 -15.68
N LEU A 85 -3.71 5.49 -16.14
CA LEU A 85 -2.52 5.59 -15.32
C LEU A 85 -2.21 7.06 -15.05
N ASN A 86 -2.20 7.46 -13.78
CA ASN A 86 -1.80 8.79 -13.35
C ASN A 86 -0.37 8.73 -12.79
N SER A 87 0.49 9.65 -13.21
CA SER A 87 1.87 9.75 -12.76
C SER A 87 2.04 10.98 -11.86
N TYR A 88 2.82 10.80 -10.79
CA TYR A 88 3.14 11.85 -9.84
C TYR A 88 4.62 11.85 -9.53
N GLU A 89 5.11 12.97 -9.02
CA GLU A 89 6.39 13.09 -8.33
C GLU A 89 6.18 13.31 -6.83
N CYS A 90 7.04 12.71 -6.02
CA CYS A 90 7.05 12.89 -4.57
C CYS A 90 8.49 12.94 -4.05
N ASP A 91 8.82 13.99 -3.30
CA ASP A 91 10.07 14.06 -2.52
C ASP A 91 9.92 13.17 -1.27
N MET A 92 10.27 11.89 -1.42
CA MET A 92 10.14 10.90 -0.34
C MET A 92 11.10 11.15 0.82
N GLU A 93 12.25 11.81 0.57
CA GLU A 93 13.18 12.19 1.63
C GLU A 93 12.56 13.26 2.52
N ARG A 94 11.98 14.29 1.93
CA ARG A 94 11.24 15.33 2.64
C ARG A 94 10.02 14.76 3.35
N ALA A 95 9.24 13.92 2.66
CA ALA A 95 8.10 13.24 3.26
C ALA A 95 8.51 12.47 4.52
N GLY A 96 9.60 11.69 4.47
CA GLY A 96 10.11 10.94 5.62
C GLY A 96 10.59 11.80 6.80
N ARG A 97 10.91 13.08 6.58
CA ARG A 97 11.26 14.04 7.64
C ARG A 97 10.05 14.72 8.27
N GLU A 98 8.99 14.93 7.50
CA GLU A 98 7.83 15.77 7.88
C GLU A 98 6.56 14.97 8.22
N LEU A 99 6.51 13.71 7.77
CA LEU A 99 5.37 12.82 7.90
C LEU A 99 5.71 11.59 8.74
N ARG A 100 4.69 10.98 9.31
CA ARG A 100 4.80 9.71 10.02
C ARG A 100 4.72 8.57 9.01
N VAL A 101 5.85 7.93 8.76
CA VAL A 101 5.97 6.84 7.79
C VAL A 101 6.05 5.50 8.51
N LEU A 102 5.19 4.57 8.14
CA LEU A 102 5.29 3.15 8.50
C LEU A 102 5.80 2.38 7.28
N GLU A 103 6.96 1.74 7.40
CA GLU A 103 7.58 1.00 6.29
C GLU A 103 7.81 -0.46 6.66
N PHE A 104 7.35 -1.36 5.79
CA PHE A 104 7.66 -2.78 5.81
C PHE A 104 8.63 -3.07 4.65
N SER A 105 9.91 -3.30 4.97
CA SER A 105 10.93 -3.58 3.94
C SER A 105 10.80 -4.97 3.31
N GLU A 106 10.08 -5.88 3.96
CA GLU A 106 9.94 -7.27 3.57
C GLU A 106 8.60 -7.85 4.09
N PRO A 107 8.07 -8.94 3.50
CA PRO A 107 6.83 -9.58 3.92
C PRO A 107 7.05 -10.46 5.17
N ASN A 108 7.55 -9.88 6.26
CA ASN A 108 7.81 -10.59 7.51
C ASN A 108 6.52 -10.82 8.33
N GLU A 109 6.66 -11.42 9.52
CA GLU A 109 5.53 -11.71 10.40
C GLU A 109 4.74 -10.44 10.78
N GLU A 110 5.43 -9.33 11.04
CA GLU A 110 4.80 -8.05 11.36
C GLU A 110 3.94 -7.52 10.21
N TRP A 111 4.45 -7.59 8.98
CA TRP A 111 3.68 -7.23 7.78
C TRP A 111 2.47 -8.15 7.61
N LEU A 112 2.64 -9.46 7.78
CA LEU A 112 1.57 -10.45 7.60
C LEU A 112 0.44 -10.23 8.61
N GLU A 113 0.79 -10.02 9.88
CA GLU A 113 -0.18 -9.71 10.94
C GLU A 113 -0.89 -8.39 10.67
N PHE A 114 -0.17 -7.35 10.22
CA PHE A 114 -0.75 -6.05 9.88
C PHE A 114 -1.76 -6.15 8.73
N VAL A 115 -1.40 -6.84 7.65
CA VAL A 115 -2.29 -7.04 6.50
C VAL A 115 -3.54 -7.82 6.90
N VAL A 116 -3.38 -8.93 7.62
CA VAL A 116 -4.50 -9.75 8.08
C VAL A 116 -5.40 -8.99 9.05
N HIS A 117 -4.81 -8.19 9.94
CA HIS A 117 -5.59 -7.32 10.82
C HIS A 117 -6.45 -6.34 10.00
N ASN A 118 -5.85 -5.61 9.05
CA ASN A 118 -6.56 -4.63 8.25
C ASN A 118 -7.68 -5.27 7.41
N ARG A 119 -7.42 -6.44 6.80
CA ARG A 119 -8.45 -7.18 6.05
C ARG A 119 -9.64 -7.62 6.91
N LYS A 120 -9.41 -7.93 8.18
CA LYS A 120 -10.47 -8.38 9.10
C LYS A 120 -11.21 -7.25 9.81
N GLN A 121 -10.48 -6.23 10.25
CA GLN A 121 -10.99 -5.22 11.20
C GLN A 121 -10.95 -3.79 10.63
N GLY A 122 -10.27 -3.60 9.50
CA GLY A 122 -9.85 -2.29 9.04
C GLY A 122 -8.62 -1.78 9.80
N ARG A 123 -7.99 -0.73 9.27
CA ARG A 123 -6.84 -0.09 9.93
C ARG A 123 -7.22 0.45 11.30
N ASP A 124 -6.40 0.15 12.31
CA ASP A 124 -6.59 0.67 13.66
C ASP A 124 -6.65 2.21 13.64
N LYS A 125 -7.73 2.78 14.20
CA LYS A 125 -7.93 4.23 14.26
C LYS A 125 -6.93 4.92 15.19
N ALA A 126 -6.33 4.19 16.13
CA ALA A 126 -5.27 4.71 16.99
C ALA A 126 -3.90 4.79 16.28
N LEU A 127 -3.76 4.17 15.10
CA LEU A 127 -2.54 4.27 14.31
C LEU A 127 -2.46 5.63 13.62
N GLU A 128 -1.74 6.56 14.24
CA GLU A 128 -1.46 7.88 13.68
C GLU A 128 -0.31 7.80 12.67
N VAL A 129 -0.63 7.42 11.43
CA VAL A 129 0.31 7.30 10.31
C VAL A 129 -0.15 8.14 9.11
N ASP A 130 0.80 8.77 8.42
CA ASP A 130 0.56 9.60 7.24
C ASP A 130 0.80 8.80 5.95
N ILE A 131 1.87 7.99 5.92
CA ILE A 131 2.26 7.15 4.78
C ILE A 131 2.55 5.72 5.24
N ILE A 132 2.04 4.73 4.51
CA ILE A 132 2.42 3.31 4.69
C ILE A 132 3.12 2.83 3.43
N ILE A 133 4.29 2.20 3.58
CA ILE A 133 5.08 1.63 2.48
C ILE A 133 5.27 0.14 2.77
N GLY A 134 5.07 -0.72 1.78
CA GLY A 134 5.40 -2.12 1.95
C GLY A 134 5.05 -3.00 0.77
N PRO A 135 5.36 -4.30 0.85
CA PRO A 135 4.99 -5.24 -0.18
C PRO A 135 3.45 -5.35 -0.27
N VAL A 136 2.93 -5.45 -1.49
CA VAL A 136 1.50 -5.69 -1.73
C VAL A 136 1.27 -7.11 -2.23
N ALA A 137 0.12 -7.67 -1.86
CA ALA A 137 -0.31 -8.95 -2.39
C ALA A 137 -0.69 -8.88 -3.89
N ASN A 138 0.17 -9.41 -4.77
CA ASN A 138 -0.25 -9.82 -6.11
C ASN A 138 -1.08 -11.13 -6.03
N ASP A 139 -1.57 -11.65 -7.15
CA ASP A 139 -2.53 -12.78 -7.15
C ASP A 139 -2.01 -14.02 -6.37
N ASP A 140 -0.72 -14.32 -6.46
CA ASP A 140 -0.07 -15.41 -5.72
C ASP A 140 0.07 -15.13 -4.23
N VAL A 141 0.49 -13.91 -3.89
CA VAL A 141 0.65 -13.48 -2.49
C VAL A 141 -0.72 -13.36 -1.82
N PHE A 142 -1.74 -12.95 -2.57
CA PHE A 142 -3.12 -12.89 -2.11
C PHE A 142 -3.60 -14.26 -1.64
N THR A 143 -3.29 -15.32 -2.40
CA THR A 143 -3.61 -16.70 -2.02
C THR A 143 -2.94 -17.08 -0.72
N THR A 144 -1.63 -16.88 -0.59
CA THR A 144 -0.88 -17.20 0.64
C THR A 144 -1.42 -16.46 1.87
N VAL A 145 -1.65 -15.15 1.74
CA VAL A 145 -2.23 -14.34 2.82
C VAL A 145 -3.62 -14.83 3.20
N THR A 146 -4.45 -15.20 2.21
CA THR A 146 -5.80 -15.73 2.46
C THR A 146 -5.79 -17.06 3.20
N LEU A 147 -4.89 -17.98 2.85
CA LEU A 147 -4.72 -19.26 3.55
C LEU A 147 -4.34 -19.04 5.02
N TYR A 148 -3.42 -18.11 5.29
CA TYR A 148 -3.04 -17.75 6.65
C TYR A 148 -4.18 -17.05 7.40
N GLU A 149 -4.86 -16.11 6.74
CA GLU A 149 -6.02 -15.38 7.26
C GLU A 149 -7.12 -16.34 7.74
N GLN A 150 -7.36 -17.42 7.00
CA GLN A 150 -8.34 -18.47 7.29
C GLN A 150 -7.83 -19.51 8.31
N GLY A 151 -6.57 -19.41 8.77
CA GLY A 151 -5.96 -20.35 9.69
C GLY A 151 -5.62 -21.72 9.08
N GLN A 152 -5.57 -21.82 7.74
CA GLN A 152 -5.26 -23.05 7.03
C GLN A 152 -3.76 -23.36 7.00
N ILE A 153 -2.92 -22.33 7.11
CA ILE A 153 -1.46 -22.46 7.22
C ILE A 153 -0.93 -21.65 8.40
N THR A 154 0.23 -22.06 8.93
CA THR A 154 0.93 -21.31 10.00
C THR A 154 1.63 -20.06 9.46
N ALA A 155 1.94 -19.09 10.32
CA ALA A 155 2.72 -17.91 9.95
C ALA A 155 4.05 -18.31 9.30
N ARG A 156 4.79 -19.26 9.92
CA ARG A 156 6.03 -19.81 9.36
C ARG A 156 5.85 -20.35 7.93
N ALA A 157 4.81 -21.13 7.67
CA ALA A 157 4.54 -21.67 6.35
C ALA A 157 4.21 -20.56 5.33
N ALA A 158 3.41 -19.56 5.73
CA ALA A 158 3.11 -18.41 4.89
C ALA A 158 4.37 -17.64 4.52
N LEU A 159 5.25 -17.36 5.48
CA LEU A 159 6.51 -16.65 5.25
C LEU A 159 7.44 -17.41 4.30
N GLU A 160 7.57 -18.74 4.42
CA GLU A 160 8.34 -19.53 3.46
C GLU A 160 7.76 -19.48 2.04
N MET A 161 6.43 -19.51 1.91
CA MET A 161 5.75 -19.38 0.61
C MET A 161 5.95 -17.98 -0.01
N LEU A 162 6.05 -16.93 0.81
CA LEU A 162 6.25 -15.56 0.35
C LEU A 162 7.68 -15.30 -0.15
N LYS A 163 8.70 -15.97 0.39
CA LYS A 163 10.11 -15.78 -0.01
C LYS A 163 10.40 -16.04 -1.48
N ILE A 164 9.63 -16.92 -2.11
CA ILE A 164 9.82 -17.30 -3.53
C ILE A 164 8.98 -16.46 -4.49
N LYS A 165 8.22 -15.48 -4.00
CA LYS A 165 7.34 -14.63 -4.80
C LYS A 165 8.02 -13.29 -5.10
N GLU A 166 7.79 -12.79 -6.31
CA GLU A 166 8.13 -11.41 -6.63
C GLU A 166 7.12 -10.49 -5.96
N LEU A 167 7.62 -9.58 -5.12
CA LEU A 167 6.83 -8.61 -4.38
C LEU A 167 7.09 -7.20 -4.90
N PHE A 168 6.01 -6.46 -5.07
CA PHE A 168 6.07 -5.07 -5.48
C PHE A 168 5.77 -4.17 -4.30
N THR A 169 6.45 -3.03 -4.26
CA THR A 169 6.21 -2.02 -3.22
C THR A 169 4.98 -1.21 -3.58
N GLN A 170 4.12 -1.01 -2.59
CA GLN A 170 2.99 -0.12 -2.66
C GLN A 170 3.12 0.95 -1.58
N ILE A 171 2.71 2.17 -1.93
CA ILE A 171 2.74 3.33 -1.06
C ILE A 171 1.29 3.81 -0.89
N LEU A 172 0.86 3.91 0.36
CA LEU A 172 -0.45 4.42 0.74
C LEU A 172 -0.31 5.78 1.39
N PHE A 173 -0.90 6.80 0.78
CA PHE A 173 -1.08 8.11 1.39
C PHE A 173 -2.40 8.11 2.18
N CYS A 174 -2.30 8.20 3.50
CA CYS A 174 -3.39 7.89 4.42
C CYS A 174 -4.33 9.06 4.70
N ASN A 175 -3.89 10.29 4.42
CA ASN A 175 -4.62 11.52 4.74
C ASN A 175 -4.21 12.67 3.80
N ASP A 176 -4.94 13.79 3.85
CA ASP A 176 -4.73 14.94 2.98
C ASP A 176 -3.34 15.57 3.14
N LYS A 177 -2.81 15.63 4.37
CA LYS A 177 -1.45 16.09 4.66
C LYS A 177 -0.39 15.30 3.88
N ALA A 178 -0.58 13.98 3.72
CA ALA A 178 0.29 13.15 2.92
C ALA A 178 0.09 13.39 1.41
N LEU A 179 -1.15 13.62 0.96
CA LEU A 179 -1.45 13.91 -0.45
C LEU A 179 -0.81 15.20 -0.95
N GLU A 180 -0.63 16.21 -0.08
CA GLU A 180 0.10 17.44 -0.41
C GLU A 180 1.56 17.22 -0.84
N ARG A 181 2.10 16.00 -0.70
CA ARG A 181 3.44 15.65 -1.19
C ARG A 181 3.46 15.10 -2.61
N LEU A 182 2.29 14.86 -3.21
CA LEU A 182 2.16 14.41 -4.59
C LEU A 182 2.03 15.61 -5.53
N THR A 183 2.96 15.72 -6.48
CA THR A 183 2.86 16.63 -7.61
C THR A 183 2.36 15.85 -8.82
N PHE A 184 1.21 16.21 -9.39
CA PHE A 184 0.70 15.53 -10.59
C PHE A 184 1.51 15.91 -11.83
N GLU A 185 1.96 14.90 -12.57
CA GLU A 185 2.74 15.08 -13.78
C GLU A 185 1.90 14.88 -15.05
N SER A 186 1.20 13.74 -15.13
CA SER A 186 0.45 13.37 -16.34
C SER A 186 -0.53 12.23 -16.07
N ALA A 187 -1.47 12.06 -17.00
CA ALA A 187 -2.31 10.88 -17.07
C ALA A 187 -2.31 10.34 -18.51
N ARG A 188 -2.33 9.01 -18.65
CA ARG A 188 -2.50 8.35 -19.95
C ARG A 188 -3.43 7.17 -19.84
N THR A 189 -4.15 6.90 -20.93
CA THR A 189 -4.90 5.65 -21.08
C THR A 189 -3.92 4.50 -21.33
N VAL A 190 -4.18 3.37 -20.69
CA VAL A 190 -3.44 2.12 -20.89
C VAL A 190 -4.18 1.30 -21.94
N GLU A 191 -3.45 0.70 -22.87
CA GLU A 191 -4.06 -0.20 -23.85
C GLU A 191 -4.71 -1.41 -23.16
N ARG A 192 -5.83 -1.87 -23.74
CA ARG A 192 -6.68 -2.93 -23.20
C ARG A 192 -6.04 -4.31 -23.32
#